data_AF-A0A3E0RCJ9-F1
#
_entry.id   AF-A0A3E0RCJ9-F1
#
_cell.length_a   1.000
_cell.length_b   1.000
_cell.length_c   1.000
_cell.angle_alpha   90.00
_cell.angle_beta   90.00
_cell.angle_gamma   90.00
#
_symmetry.space_group_name_H-M   'P 1'
#
loop_
_entity.id
_entity.type
_entity.pdbx_description
1 polymer ?
#
loop_
_entity_poly.entity_id
_entity_poly.type
_entity_poly.pdbx_seq_one_letter_code
_entity_poly.pdbx_strand_id
1 'polypeptide(L)'
;MNHDAIYRSHSNVVRIDDATGAFDADGNQVTIDQSLVDAAAAEISTEKAWSRLRYDRNQLLTATDWEIVRHKELGTNIPTALKTYRQELRDLPANTSDPANPSWPVKP
;
A
#
# COMPACT_ATOMS: atom_id res chain seq x y z
N MET A 1 3.63 -17.51 12.26
CA MET A 1 2.33 -17.57 11.55
C MET A 1 1.98 -16.20 10.97
N ASN A 2 1.04 -16.06 10.01
CA ASN A 2 0.58 -14.72 9.58
C ASN A 2 -0.50 -14.20 10.53
N HIS A 3 -0.07 -13.47 11.57
CA HIS A 3 -0.95 -13.03 12.66
C HIS A 3 -2.06 -12.09 12.15
N ASP A 4 -1.71 -11.13 11.28
CA ASP A 4 -2.68 -10.19 10.69
C ASP A 4 -3.81 -10.92 9.94
N ALA A 5 -3.46 -12.00 9.22
CA ALA A 5 -4.42 -12.80 8.46
C ALA A 5 -5.27 -13.69 9.36
N ILE A 6 -4.70 -14.24 10.44
CA ILE A 6 -5.43 -15.02 11.44
C ILE A 6 -6.46 -14.15 12.14
N TYR A 7 -6.09 -12.96 12.64
CA TYR A 7 -7.05 -12.05 13.29
C TYR A 7 -8.18 -11.61 12.35
N ARG A 8 -7.91 -11.51 11.04
CA ARG A 8 -8.92 -11.12 10.04
C ARG A 8 -9.87 -12.25 9.67
N SER A 9 -9.35 -13.47 9.51
CA SER A 9 -10.14 -14.65 9.15
C SER A 9 -10.89 -15.26 10.34
N HIS A 10 -10.32 -15.16 11.55
CA HIS A 10 -10.86 -15.74 12.78
C HIS A 10 -11.03 -14.66 13.83
N SER A 11 -12.16 -13.95 13.78
CA SER A 11 -12.46 -12.78 14.62
C SER A 11 -12.60 -13.09 16.12
N ASN A 12 -12.76 -14.36 16.49
CA ASN A 12 -12.82 -14.83 17.87
C ASN A 12 -11.42 -15.03 18.50
N VAL A 13 -10.35 -15.04 17.68
CA VAL A 13 -8.98 -15.14 18.17
C VAL A 13 -8.57 -13.82 18.78
N VAL A 14 -8.13 -13.84 20.04
CA VAL A 14 -7.64 -12.63 20.76
C VAL A 14 -6.16 -12.70 21.09
N ARG A 15 -5.58 -13.91 21.10
CA ARG A 15 -4.16 -14.14 21.35
C ARG A 15 -3.62 -15.16 20.38
N ILE A 16 -2.43 -14.89 19.84
CA ILE A 16 -1.68 -15.82 19.01
C ILE A 16 -0.29 -15.99 19.62
N ASP A 17 0.17 -17.23 19.64
CA ASP A 17 1.50 -17.62 20.09
C ASP A 17 2.10 -18.55 19.04
N ASP A 18 3.26 -18.23 18.51
CA ASP A 18 3.86 -18.99 17.40
C ASP A 18 4.29 -20.41 17.78
N ALA A 19 4.40 -20.73 19.08
CA ALA A 19 4.73 -22.06 19.56
C ALA A 19 3.48 -22.87 19.98
N THR A 20 2.46 -22.20 20.53
CA THR A 20 1.30 -22.86 21.16
C THR A 20 -0.03 -22.68 20.41
N GLY A 21 -0.10 -21.79 19.43
CA GLY A 21 -1.25 -21.61 18.55
C GLY A 21 -2.11 -20.38 18.85
N ALA A 22 -3.35 -20.38 18.35
CA ALA A 22 -4.32 -19.30 18.49
C ALA A 22 -5.35 -19.60 19.58
N PHE A 23 -5.75 -18.59 20.35
CA PHE A 23 -6.65 -18.72 21.50
C PHE A 23 -7.77 -17.69 21.48
N ASP A 24 -8.95 -18.09 21.95
CA ASP A 24 -10.10 -17.22 22.16
C ASP A 24 -10.02 -16.47 23.49
N ALA A 25 -11.03 -15.62 23.77
CA ALA A 25 -11.11 -14.84 25.00
C ALA A 25 -11.24 -15.68 26.27
N ASP A 26 -11.75 -16.90 26.15
CA ASP A 26 -11.93 -17.84 27.24
C ASP A 26 -10.67 -18.70 27.48
N GLY A 27 -9.64 -18.53 26.64
CA GLY A 27 -8.38 -19.27 26.72
C GLY A 27 -8.41 -20.64 26.04
N ASN A 28 -9.47 -20.96 25.28
CA ASN A 28 -9.54 -22.19 24.50
C ASN A 28 -8.76 -22.02 23.19
N GLN A 29 -8.13 -23.11 22.75
CA GLN A 29 -7.42 -23.12 21.48
C GLN A 29 -8.42 -23.10 20.32
N VAL A 30 -8.20 -22.18 19.38
CA VAL A 30 -9.02 -22.03 18.17
C VAL A 30 -8.38 -22.83 17.03
N THR A 31 -9.16 -23.70 16.41
CA THR A 31 -8.76 -24.40 15.19
C THR A 31 -8.69 -23.40 14.04
N ILE A 32 -7.52 -23.27 13.44
CA ILE A 32 -7.28 -22.36 12.32
C ILE A 32 -7.47 -23.08 10.99
N ASP A 33 -8.34 -22.56 10.14
CA ASP A 33 -8.44 -22.96 8.74
C ASP A 33 -7.37 -22.23 7.92
N GLN A 34 -6.35 -22.97 7.49
CA GLN A 34 -5.25 -22.40 6.71
C GLN A 34 -5.73 -21.78 5.39
N SER A 35 -6.79 -22.31 4.77
CA SER A 35 -7.32 -21.77 3.52
C SER A 35 -7.91 -20.37 3.71
N LEU A 36 -8.58 -20.13 4.84
CA LEU A 36 -9.09 -18.81 5.21
C LEU A 36 -7.97 -17.83 5.55
N VAL A 37 -6.91 -18.33 6.22
CA VAL A 37 -5.73 -17.50 6.51
C VAL A 37 -5.03 -17.10 5.21
N ASP A 38 -4.86 -18.02 4.26
CA ASP A 38 -4.19 -17.73 2.99
C ASP A 38 -5.01 -16.74 2.14
N ALA A 39 -6.34 -16.89 2.10
CA ALA A 39 -7.23 -15.93 1.45
C ALA A 39 -7.13 -14.54 2.08
N ALA A 40 -7.20 -14.45 3.42
CA ALA A 40 -7.04 -13.20 4.14
C ALA A 40 -5.64 -12.58 3.93
N ALA A 41 -4.59 -13.41 3.89
CA ALA A 41 -3.23 -12.95 3.63
C ALA A 41 -3.08 -12.35 2.23
N ALA A 42 -3.73 -12.95 1.21
CA ALA A 42 -3.74 -12.42 -0.15
C ALA A 42 -4.44 -11.06 -0.22
N GLU A 43 -5.62 -10.92 0.41
CA GLU A 43 -6.35 -9.65 0.47
C GLU A 43 -5.51 -8.55 1.15
N ILE A 44 -4.94 -8.85 2.33
CA ILE A 44 -4.06 -7.92 3.07
C ILE A 44 -2.85 -7.52 2.22
N SER A 45 -2.26 -8.47 1.50
CA SER A 45 -1.12 -8.19 0.61
C SER A 45 -1.51 -7.20 -0.48
N THR A 46 -2.67 -7.41 -1.12
CA THR A 46 -3.21 -6.49 -2.13
C THR A 46 -3.50 -5.11 -1.55
N GLU A 47 -4.11 -5.02 -0.35
CA GLU A 47 -4.35 -3.75 0.35
C GLU A 47 -3.03 -3.01 0.66
N LYS A 48 -2.03 -3.73 1.20
CA LYS A 48 -0.71 -3.19 1.51
C LYS A 48 -0.01 -2.68 0.23
N ALA A 49 -0.12 -3.41 -0.87
CA ALA A 49 0.43 -2.99 -2.17
C ALA A 49 -0.24 -1.69 -2.66
N TRP A 50 -1.57 -1.59 -2.59
CA TRP A 50 -2.29 -0.36 -2.94
C TRP A 50 -1.90 0.83 -2.06
N SER A 51 -1.78 0.59 -0.76
CA SER A 51 -1.34 1.63 0.19
C SER A 51 0.08 2.09 -0.14
N ARG A 52 0.99 1.14 -0.41
CA ARG A 52 2.38 1.42 -0.77
C ARG A 52 2.49 2.24 -2.05
N LEU A 53 1.76 1.86 -3.10
CA LEU A 53 1.70 2.61 -4.35
C LEU A 53 1.27 4.06 -4.12
N ARG A 54 0.20 4.29 -3.35
CA ARG A 54 -0.27 5.67 -3.05
C ARG A 54 0.76 6.46 -2.25
N TYR A 55 1.44 5.81 -1.31
CA TYR A 55 2.53 6.40 -0.54
C TYR A 55 3.67 6.83 -1.46
N ASP A 56 4.19 5.93 -2.29
CA ASP A 56 5.31 6.21 -3.20
C ASP A 56 4.95 7.31 -4.21
N ARG A 57 3.74 7.27 -4.78
CA ARG A 57 3.21 8.34 -5.64
C ARG A 57 3.26 9.71 -4.95
N ASN A 58 2.79 9.77 -3.70
CA ASN A 58 2.78 11.01 -2.94
C ASN A 58 4.21 11.50 -2.66
N GLN A 59 5.14 10.60 -2.33
CA GLN A 59 6.56 10.95 -2.14
C GLN A 59 7.17 11.56 -3.41
N LEU A 60 6.92 10.98 -4.58
CA LEU A 60 7.42 11.49 -5.86
C LEU A 60 6.83 12.86 -6.23
N LEU A 61 5.53 13.08 -5.93
CA LEU A 61 4.89 14.38 -6.08
C LEU A 61 5.50 15.42 -5.12
N THR A 62 5.71 15.07 -3.84
CA THR A 62 6.33 15.98 -2.87
C THR A 62 7.78 16.30 -3.26
N ALA A 63 8.53 15.33 -3.73
CA ALA A 63 9.94 15.49 -4.14
C ALA A 63 10.13 16.47 -5.32
N THR A 64 9.09 16.73 -6.10
CA THR A 64 9.10 17.70 -7.21
C THR A 64 8.37 19.01 -6.89
N ASP A 65 7.84 19.17 -5.67
CA ASP A 65 7.02 20.32 -5.33
C ASP A 65 7.84 21.62 -5.25
N TRP A 66 9.07 21.54 -4.73
CA TRP A 66 9.99 22.68 -4.68
C TRP A 66 10.32 23.24 -6.07
N GLU A 67 10.39 22.40 -7.11
CA GLU A 67 10.62 22.84 -8.49
C GLU A 67 9.43 23.67 -9.01
N ILE A 68 8.22 23.24 -8.69
CA ILE A 68 6.99 23.97 -9.02
C ILE A 68 6.95 25.32 -8.32
N VAL A 69 7.26 25.35 -7.01
CA VAL A 69 7.33 26.59 -6.23
C VAL A 69 8.37 27.53 -6.83
N ARG A 70 9.59 27.04 -7.08
CA ARG A 70 10.67 27.81 -7.68
C ARG A 70 10.27 28.46 -9.01
N HIS A 71 9.64 27.71 -9.92
CA HIS A 71 9.22 28.28 -11.22
C HIS A 71 8.17 29.39 -11.06
N LYS A 72 7.21 29.19 -10.14
CA LYS A 72 6.19 30.19 -9.83
C LYS A 72 6.79 31.46 -9.22
N GLU A 73 7.71 31.32 -8.27
CA GLU A 73 8.40 32.46 -7.63
C GLU A 73 9.25 33.25 -8.63
N LEU A 74 9.94 32.56 -9.54
CA LEU A 74 10.73 33.19 -10.60
C LEU A 74 9.87 33.80 -11.71
N GLY A 75 8.55 33.60 -11.72
CA GLY A 75 7.67 34.00 -12.82
C GLY A 75 7.99 33.29 -14.14
N THR A 76 8.64 32.13 -14.07
CA THR A 76 9.04 31.35 -15.26
C THR A 76 8.03 30.25 -15.56
N ASN A 77 8.01 29.82 -16.82
CA ASN A 77 7.18 28.68 -17.20
C ASN A 77 7.71 27.39 -16.56
N ILE A 78 6.81 26.62 -15.92
CA ILE A 78 7.11 25.27 -15.47
C ILE A 78 7.36 24.39 -16.71
N PRO A 79 8.49 23.65 -16.76
CA PRO A 79 8.82 22.76 -17.88
C PRO A 79 7.69 21.78 -18.20
N THR A 80 7.41 21.60 -19.49
CA THR A 80 6.36 20.67 -19.95
C THR A 80 6.63 19.25 -19.46
N ALA A 81 7.88 18.79 -19.51
CA ALA A 81 8.26 17.46 -19.02
C ALA A 81 7.90 17.26 -17.54
N LEU A 82 8.10 18.28 -16.69
CA LEU A 82 7.75 18.20 -15.27
C LEU A 82 6.23 18.18 -15.05
N LYS A 83 5.47 18.91 -15.87
CA LYS A 83 3.99 18.85 -15.84
C LYS A 83 3.50 17.46 -16.23
N THR A 84 4.03 16.89 -17.32
CA THR A 84 3.70 15.54 -17.78
C THR A 84 4.01 14.50 -16.72
N TYR A 85 5.23 14.50 -16.18
CA TYR A 85 5.65 13.60 -15.10
C TYR A 85 4.70 13.64 -13.89
N ARG A 86 4.37 14.84 -13.41
CA ARG A 86 3.45 15.00 -12.27
C ARG A 86 2.01 14.60 -12.61
N GLN A 87 1.59 14.72 -13.86
CA GLN A 87 0.26 14.26 -14.28
C GLN A 87 0.21 12.73 -14.29
N GLU A 88 1.19 12.08 -14.92
CA GLU A 88 1.29 10.61 -14.96
C GLU A 88 1.34 10.01 -13.54
N LEU A 89 2.01 10.67 -12.60
CA LEU A 89 1.94 10.30 -11.19
C LEU A 89 0.53 10.42 -10.60
N ARG A 90 -0.22 11.47 -10.91
CA ARG A 90 -1.60 11.64 -10.38
C ARG A 90 -2.61 10.67 -11.00
N ASP A 91 -2.31 10.17 -12.19
CA ASP A 91 -3.14 9.17 -12.86
C ASP A 91 -3.02 7.80 -12.18
N LEU A 92 -2.00 7.57 -11.33
CA LEU A 92 -1.93 6.43 -10.41
C LEU A 92 -2.82 6.65 -9.18
N PRO A 93 -3.60 5.65 -8.72
CA PRO A 93 -3.61 4.25 -9.17
C PRO A 93 -4.51 3.92 -10.36
N ALA A 94 -5.26 4.86 -10.92
CA ALA A 94 -6.33 4.56 -11.88
C ALA A 94 -5.86 3.91 -13.19
N ASN A 95 -4.57 4.01 -13.51
CA ASN A 95 -3.94 3.44 -14.71
C ASN A 95 -3.25 2.07 -14.51
N THR A 96 -3.37 1.46 -13.33
CA THR A 96 -2.83 0.10 -13.08
C THR A 96 -3.89 -0.80 -12.44
N SER A 97 -3.87 -2.08 -12.79
CA SER A 97 -4.63 -3.13 -12.09
C SER A 97 -3.75 -3.92 -11.09
N ASP A 98 -2.43 -3.91 -11.29
CA ASP A 98 -1.46 -4.54 -10.39
C ASP A 98 -0.76 -3.45 -9.55
N PRO A 99 -1.12 -3.31 -8.26
CA PRO A 99 -0.47 -2.34 -7.38
C PRO A 99 0.96 -2.72 -6.99
N ALA A 100 1.36 -3.98 -7.16
CA ALA A 100 2.71 -4.43 -6.85
C ALA A 100 3.71 -4.10 -7.98
N ASN A 101 3.22 -3.97 -9.22
CA ASN A 101 4.04 -3.67 -10.39
C ASN A 101 3.46 -2.54 -11.27
N PRO A 102 3.25 -1.32 -10.73
CA PRO A 102 2.79 -0.19 -11.53
C PRO A 102 3.87 0.32 -12.49
N SER A 103 3.44 0.89 -13.62
CA SER A 103 4.32 1.65 -14.50
C SER A 103 4.55 3.05 -13.93
N TRP A 104 5.80 3.36 -13.55
CA TRP A 104 6.18 4.66 -13.02
C TRP A 104 6.76 5.55 -14.10
N PRO A 105 6.38 6.84 -14.15
CA PRO A 105 7.01 7.78 -15.06
C PRO A 105 8.46 8.07 -14.65
N VAL A 106 9.31 8.39 -15.61
CA VAL A 106 10.72 8.74 -15.36
C VAL A 106 10.81 10.22 -15.05
N LYS A 107 11.49 10.57 -13.94
CA LYS A 107 11.70 11.97 -13.59
C LYS A 107 12.54 12.66 -14.69
N PRO A 108 12.10 13.84 -15.20
CA PRO A 108 12.85 14.64 -16.17
C PRO A 108 14.20 15.14 -15.65
#